data_AF-A0A535YQ36-F1
#
_entry.id   AF-A0A535YQ36-F1
#
_cell.length_a   1.000
_cell.length_b   1.000
_cell.length_c   1.000
_cell.angle_alpha   90.00
_cell.angle_beta   90.00
_cell.angle_gamma   90.00
#
_symmetry.space_group_name_H-M   'P 1'
#
loop_
_entity.id
_entity.type
_entity.pdbx_description
1 polymer ?
#
loop_
_entity_poly.entity_id
_entity_poly.type
_entity_poly.pdbx_seq_one_letter_code
_entity_poly.pdbx_strand_id
1 'polypeptide(L)'
;MVDLMLCADRRAVADEVRKALLPLSRGWLANRVAQWRELVASRIPHLAITLEHGGYETTFRPVARDYDWGDAIASTISLMAKLGTRDAPVALVIDEFQKIASIDSGLAGVFKAVVDRTQGMSLVFSGSRRHLMHDLFTHDGAPLKGTGMLIALDLIARDEMVRFLTQRAGGAGKPMSDGVAESLFDVAHGVPNTVQLFAFWAYQEADRRIDDEAVARGIALAVDAVAPELAVTFSELSSVQQRIVLVLAREGAIAHPYEASSLAAFGVEQPATVSKALRRLEESEIAWSTARGWQLVNAAFEQWLLRDER
;
A
#
# COMPACT_ATOMS: atom_id res chain seq x y z
N MET A 1 4.92 -7.84 12.50
CA MET A 1 4.65 -7.23 11.19
C MET A 1 5.93 -7.27 10.41
N VAL A 2 5.84 -7.52 9.11
CA VAL A 2 6.93 -7.59 8.13
C VAL A 2 6.55 -6.63 7.03
N ASP A 3 7.47 -5.79 6.57
CA ASP A 3 7.26 -4.89 5.44
C ASP A 3 8.21 -5.31 4.31
N LEU A 4 7.65 -5.62 3.13
CA LEU A 4 8.43 -6.05 1.98
C LEU A 4 8.84 -4.92 1.04
N MET A 5 8.45 -3.67 1.28
CA MET A 5 8.64 -2.54 0.36
C MET A 5 10.08 -2.42 -0.17
N LEU A 6 11.06 -2.55 0.72
CA LEU A 6 12.50 -2.40 0.41
C LEU A 6 13.21 -3.73 0.07
N CYS A 7 12.48 -4.84 -0.02
CA CYS A 7 13.07 -6.13 -0.36
C CYS A 7 13.40 -6.18 -1.87
N ALA A 8 14.66 -6.48 -2.17
CA ALA A 8 15.16 -6.61 -3.55
C ALA A 8 15.33 -8.06 -4.01
N ASP A 9 15.51 -9.00 -3.09
CA ASP A 9 15.76 -10.42 -3.38
C ASP A 9 15.15 -11.33 -2.29
N ARG A 10 15.24 -12.66 -2.49
CA ARG A 10 14.73 -13.66 -1.53
C ARG A 10 15.40 -13.54 -0.15
N ARG A 11 16.66 -13.12 -0.10
CA ARG A 11 17.40 -12.95 1.15
C ARG A 11 16.81 -11.81 1.96
N ALA A 12 16.55 -10.66 1.34
CA ALA A 12 15.93 -9.52 1.99
C ALA A 12 14.57 -9.89 2.60
N VAL A 13 13.75 -10.64 1.86
CA VAL A 13 12.47 -11.16 2.38
C VAL A 13 12.69 -12.07 3.59
N ALA A 14 13.64 -13.01 3.51
CA ALA A 14 13.95 -13.91 4.63
C ALA A 14 14.44 -13.13 5.86
N ASP A 15 15.26 -12.11 5.67
CA ASP A 15 15.79 -11.27 6.76
C ASP A 15 14.67 -10.43 7.40
N GLU A 16 13.74 -9.85 6.62
CA GLU A 16 12.57 -9.16 7.15
C GLU A 16 11.62 -10.09 7.92
N VAL A 17 11.34 -11.28 7.38
CA VAL A 17 10.52 -12.29 8.07
C VAL A 17 11.18 -12.74 9.38
N ARG A 18 12.51 -12.86 9.42
CA ARG A 18 13.24 -13.18 10.66
C ARG A 18 13.19 -12.06 11.69
N LYS A 19 13.22 -10.79 11.28
CA LYS A 19 13.07 -9.65 12.22
C LYS A 19 11.75 -9.73 12.99
N ALA A 20 10.70 -10.32 12.41
CA ALA A 20 9.42 -10.53 13.10
C ALA A 20 9.49 -11.49 14.31
N LEU A 21 10.59 -12.24 14.49
CA LEU A 21 10.84 -13.03 15.69
C LEU A 21 11.26 -12.18 16.90
N LEU A 22 11.83 -10.99 16.69
CA LEU A 22 12.38 -10.15 17.78
C LEU A 22 11.34 -9.73 18.83
N PRO A 23 10.12 -9.29 18.46
CA PRO A 23 9.11 -8.96 19.47
C PRO A 23 8.64 -10.20 20.24
N LEU A 24 8.63 -11.37 19.60
CA LEU A 24 8.23 -12.63 20.24
C LEU A 24 9.24 -13.06 21.30
N SER A 25 10.55 -12.82 21.11
CA SER A 25 11.56 -13.17 22.11
C SER A 25 11.58 -12.23 23.34
N ARG A 26 11.09 -10.99 23.19
CA ARG A 26 11.08 -9.97 24.27
C ARG A 26 9.82 -9.99 25.14
N GLY A 27 8.78 -10.73 24.76
CA GLY A 27 7.50 -10.83 25.49
C GLY A 27 7.42 -11.99 26.50
N TRP A 28 6.21 -12.47 26.76
CA TRP A 28 5.91 -13.59 27.69
C TRP A 28 6.69 -14.90 27.41
N LEU A 29 7.20 -15.07 26.17
CA LEU A 29 8.05 -16.19 25.77
C LEU A 29 9.47 -16.15 26.38
N ALA A 30 9.87 -15.07 27.04
CA ALA A 30 11.09 -15.00 27.85
C ALA A 30 11.17 -16.11 28.91
N ASN A 31 10.02 -16.58 29.42
CA ASN A 31 9.97 -17.70 30.37
C ASN A 31 10.07 -19.09 29.72
N ARG A 32 10.05 -19.19 28.37
CA ARG A 32 10.14 -20.46 27.60
C ARG A 32 11.44 -20.57 26.78
N VAL A 33 12.46 -19.81 27.15
CA VAL A 33 13.72 -19.65 26.42
C VAL A 33 14.50 -20.93 26.16
N ALA A 34 14.45 -21.89 27.09
CA ALA A 34 15.11 -23.18 26.87
C ALA A 34 14.48 -23.93 25.68
N GLN A 35 13.15 -24.00 25.64
CA GLN A 35 12.41 -24.55 24.49
C GLN A 35 12.65 -23.72 23.23
N TRP A 36 12.71 -22.40 23.35
CA TRP A 36 12.97 -21.49 22.24
C TRP A 36 14.35 -21.69 21.62
N ARG A 37 15.40 -21.79 22.44
CA ARG A 37 16.78 -22.03 22.01
C ARG A 37 16.92 -23.38 21.31
N GLU A 38 16.29 -24.42 21.84
CA GLU A 38 16.30 -25.76 21.24
C GLU A 38 15.55 -25.81 19.91
N LEU A 39 14.36 -25.20 19.84
CA LEU A 39 13.56 -25.11 18.62
C LEU A 39 14.26 -24.29 17.53
N VAL A 40 14.90 -23.18 17.90
CA VAL A 40 15.66 -22.33 16.98
C VAL A 40 16.92 -23.03 16.49
N ALA A 41 17.72 -23.61 17.38
CA ALA A 41 18.95 -24.31 17.00
C ALA A 41 18.68 -25.51 16.08
N SER A 42 17.54 -26.21 16.27
CA SER A 42 17.16 -27.37 15.45
C SER A 42 16.60 -27.02 14.06
N ARG A 43 16.13 -25.79 13.83
CA ARG A 43 15.38 -25.41 12.60
C ARG A 43 15.97 -24.22 11.86
N ILE A 44 16.74 -23.37 12.53
CA ILE A 44 17.38 -22.18 11.95
C ILE A 44 18.84 -22.16 12.42
N PRO A 45 19.73 -23.01 11.85
CA PRO A 45 21.11 -23.19 12.33
C PRO A 45 21.96 -21.92 12.35
N HIS A 46 21.53 -20.88 11.63
CA HIS A 46 22.20 -19.59 11.48
C HIS A 46 21.62 -18.51 12.42
N LEU A 47 20.64 -18.83 13.26
CA LEU A 47 20.15 -17.93 14.30
C LEU A 47 20.81 -18.28 15.63
N ALA A 48 21.68 -17.40 16.13
CA ALA A 48 22.22 -17.48 17.47
C ALA A 48 21.38 -16.60 18.40
N ILE A 49 20.94 -17.16 19.52
CA ILE A 49 20.25 -16.40 20.57
C ILE A 49 21.19 -16.31 21.75
N THR A 50 21.65 -15.09 22.02
CA THR A 50 22.50 -14.77 23.16
C THR A 50 21.64 -14.10 24.23
N LEU A 51 21.86 -14.50 25.49
CA LEU A 51 21.19 -13.90 26.63
C LEU A 51 22.08 -12.77 27.15
N GLU A 52 21.57 -11.54 27.20
CA GLU A 52 22.27 -10.42 27.84
C GLU A 52 21.45 -9.87 29.01
N HIS A 53 22.13 -9.14 29.91
CA HIS A 53 21.54 -8.59 31.13
C HIS A 53 20.48 -7.53 30.79
N GLY A 54 19.23 -7.95 30.61
CA GLY A 54 18.10 -7.10 30.26
C GLY A 54 17.26 -7.60 29.07
N GLY A 55 17.63 -8.70 28.41
CA GLY A 55 16.85 -9.26 27.32
C GLY A 55 17.58 -10.31 26.48
N TYR A 56 17.02 -10.60 25.31
CA TYR A 56 17.59 -11.55 24.35
C TYR A 56 18.09 -10.79 23.14
N GLU A 57 19.34 -11.05 22.77
CA GLU A 57 19.92 -10.58 21.51
C GLU A 57 19.92 -11.74 20.51
N THR A 58 19.34 -11.51 19.33
CA THR A 58 19.35 -12.49 18.24
C THR A 58 20.39 -12.07 17.22
N THR A 59 21.48 -12.83 17.12
CA THR A 59 22.54 -12.60 16.14
C THR A 59 22.42 -13.61 15.01
N PHE A 60 22.33 -13.13 13.78
CA PHE A 60 22.31 -13.99 12.59
C PHE A 60 23.75 -14.25 12.12
N ARG A 61 24.10 -15.52 11.97
CA ARG A 61 25.40 -15.98 11.47
C ARG A 61 25.47 -15.88 9.94
N PRO A 62 26.66 -15.67 9.36
CA PRO A 62 26.85 -15.74 7.91
C PRO A 62 26.41 -17.10 7.35
N VAL A 63 25.77 -17.09 6.18
CA VAL A 63 25.23 -18.29 5.52
C VAL A 63 26.02 -18.60 4.25
N ALA A 64 26.05 -19.89 3.86
CA ALA A 64 26.72 -20.35 2.65
C ALA A 64 26.11 -19.73 1.37
N ARG A 65 26.87 -19.73 0.26
CA ARG A 65 26.41 -19.15 -1.02
C ARG A 65 25.14 -19.81 -1.57
N ASP A 66 24.98 -21.12 -1.42
CA ASP A 66 23.85 -21.89 -1.97
C ASP A 66 22.70 -22.06 -0.96
N TYR A 67 22.49 -21.06 -0.11
CA TYR A 67 21.50 -21.15 0.95
C TYR A 67 20.06 -21.02 0.41
N ASP A 68 19.19 -21.95 0.78
CA ASP A 68 17.78 -21.93 0.39
C ASP A 68 17.00 -20.91 1.23
N TRP A 69 16.92 -19.69 0.69
CA TRP A 69 16.15 -18.60 1.29
C TRP A 69 14.65 -18.88 1.35
N GLY A 70 14.12 -19.75 0.48
CA GLY A 70 12.72 -20.16 0.53
C GLY A 70 12.42 -21.03 1.75
N ASP A 71 13.26 -22.02 2.00
CA ASP A 71 13.17 -22.83 3.23
C ASP A 71 13.37 -21.97 4.47
N ALA A 72 14.28 -21.00 4.43
CA ALA A 72 14.49 -20.07 5.54
C ALA A 72 13.22 -19.28 5.91
N ILE A 73 12.51 -18.74 4.92
CA ILE A 73 11.22 -18.06 5.12
C ILE A 73 10.22 -19.04 5.74
N ALA A 74 10.06 -20.22 5.12
CA ALA A 74 9.07 -21.20 5.54
C ALA A 74 9.32 -21.73 6.97
N SER A 75 10.57 -22.04 7.29
CA SER A 75 11.00 -22.52 8.61
C SER A 75 10.82 -21.44 9.68
N THR A 76 11.10 -20.17 9.36
CA THR A 76 10.89 -19.04 10.28
C THR A 76 9.41 -18.85 10.60
N ILE A 77 8.53 -18.89 9.60
CA ILE A 77 7.08 -18.75 9.81
C ILE A 77 6.52 -19.96 10.56
N SER A 78 6.97 -21.17 10.23
CA SER A 78 6.59 -22.39 10.94
C SER A 78 7.00 -22.37 12.41
N LEU A 79 8.15 -21.76 12.71
CA LEU A 79 8.58 -21.56 14.10
C LEU A 79 7.63 -20.60 14.81
N MET A 80 7.30 -19.44 14.23
CA MET A 80 6.35 -18.50 14.81
C MET A 80 5.01 -19.15 15.16
N ALA A 81 4.48 -19.98 14.27
CA ALA A 81 3.23 -20.70 14.48
C ALA A 81 3.29 -21.65 15.69
N LYS A 82 4.41 -22.35 15.89
CA LYS A 82 4.62 -23.26 17.04
C LYS A 82 4.77 -22.54 18.37
N LEU A 83 5.14 -21.26 18.34
CA LEU A 83 5.28 -20.45 19.54
C LEU A 83 3.94 -19.92 20.02
N GLY A 84 2.96 -19.82 19.13
CA GLY A 84 1.58 -19.48 19.48
C GLY A 84 0.95 -20.53 20.39
N THR A 85 0.14 -20.07 21.32
CA THR A 85 -0.69 -20.93 22.19
C THR A 85 -2.14 -20.45 22.13
N ARG A 86 -3.07 -21.20 22.71
CA ARG A 86 -4.48 -20.78 22.77
C ARG A 86 -4.68 -19.48 23.54
N ASP A 87 -3.93 -19.29 24.63
CA ASP A 87 -4.03 -18.11 25.49
C ASP A 87 -3.18 -16.93 25.00
N ALA A 88 -2.26 -17.20 24.06
CA ALA A 88 -1.40 -16.21 23.43
C ALA A 88 -1.22 -16.58 21.94
N PRO A 89 -2.23 -16.33 21.08
CA PRO A 89 -2.15 -16.62 19.66
C PRO A 89 -1.14 -15.69 18.99
N VAL A 90 -0.48 -16.21 17.94
CA VAL A 90 0.44 -15.43 17.12
C VAL A 90 -0.25 -15.10 15.79
N ALA A 91 0.00 -13.92 15.27
CA ALA A 91 -0.36 -13.52 13.93
C ALA A 91 0.84 -12.88 13.23
N LEU A 92 0.96 -13.13 11.93
CA LEU A 92 1.97 -12.50 11.07
C LEU A 92 1.26 -11.66 10.03
N VAL A 93 1.48 -10.36 10.09
CA VAL A 93 1.10 -9.40 9.04
C VAL A 93 2.31 -9.18 8.15
N ILE A 94 2.14 -9.41 6.86
CA ILE A 94 3.12 -9.13 5.81
C ILE A 94 2.54 -8.05 4.93
N ASP A 95 3.13 -6.86 5.04
CA ASP A 95 2.75 -5.67 4.30
C ASP A 95 3.51 -5.58 2.98
N GLU A 96 2.90 -4.88 2.02
CA GLU A 96 3.39 -4.77 0.64
C GLU A 96 3.67 -6.14 -0.01
N PHE A 97 2.81 -7.13 0.28
CA PHE A 97 2.97 -8.52 -0.11
C PHE A 97 3.08 -8.73 -1.63
N GLN A 98 2.43 -7.88 -2.43
CA GLN A 98 2.53 -7.89 -3.88
C GLN A 98 3.98 -7.78 -4.40
N LYS A 99 4.90 -7.23 -3.59
CA LYS A 99 6.30 -7.08 -3.93
C LYS A 99 6.96 -8.41 -4.30
N ILE A 100 6.51 -9.52 -3.72
CA ILE A 100 7.08 -10.85 -4.01
C ILE A 100 7.03 -11.21 -5.50
N ALA A 101 5.99 -10.77 -6.21
CA ALA A 101 5.82 -11.04 -7.63
C ALA A 101 6.90 -10.36 -8.48
N SER A 102 7.38 -9.20 -8.04
CA SER A 102 8.48 -8.46 -8.69
C SER A 102 9.87 -8.96 -8.30
N ILE A 103 10.00 -9.58 -7.13
CA ILE A 103 11.28 -10.10 -6.63
C ILE A 103 11.62 -11.44 -7.32
N ASP A 104 10.72 -12.40 -7.22
CA ASP A 104 10.94 -13.76 -7.71
C ASP A 104 9.61 -14.52 -7.78
N SER A 105 9.28 -15.06 -8.96
CA SER A 105 8.03 -15.79 -9.20
C SER A 105 7.88 -17.06 -8.34
N GLY A 106 8.98 -17.65 -7.89
CA GLY A 106 9.00 -18.81 -7.01
C GLY A 106 8.63 -18.50 -5.56
N LEU A 107 8.70 -17.23 -5.11
CA LEU A 107 8.31 -16.87 -3.74
C LEU A 107 6.83 -17.12 -3.47
N ALA A 108 5.96 -16.96 -4.48
CA ALA A 108 4.53 -17.25 -4.32
C ALA A 108 4.30 -18.73 -3.96
N GLY A 109 5.07 -19.65 -4.54
CA GLY A 109 5.05 -21.08 -4.19
C GLY A 109 5.54 -21.35 -2.76
N VAL A 110 6.56 -20.63 -2.30
CA VAL A 110 7.04 -20.70 -0.91
C VAL A 110 5.93 -20.28 0.05
N PHE A 111 5.28 -19.14 -0.19
CA PHE A 111 4.17 -18.66 0.65
C PHE A 111 2.95 -19.58 0.57
N LYS A 112 2.65 -20.18 -0.57
CA LYS A 112 1.59 -21.19 -0.68
C LYS A 112 1.85 -22.38 0.24
N ALA A 113 3.07 -22.92 0.20
CA ALA A 113 3.47 -24.02 1.07
C ALA A 113 3.43 -23.64 2.55
N VAL A 114 3.78 -22.39 2.88
CA VAL A 114 3.66 -21.84 4.24
C VAL A 114 2.21 -21.82 4.69
N VAL A 115 1.29 -21.26 3.90
CA VAL A 115 -0.12 -21.19 4.27
C VAL A 115 -0.70 -22.59 4.46
N ASP A 116 -0.41 -23.52 3.55
CA ASP A 116 -0.93 -24.89 3.62
C ASP A 116 -0.47 -25.66 4.87
N ARG A 117 0.75 -25.41 5.33
CA ARG A 117 1.36 -26.13 6.47
C ARG A 117 1.15 -25.44 7.81
N THR A 118 0.89 -24.14 7.80
CA THR A 118 0.76 -23.34 9.03
C THR A 118 -0.58 -23.63 9.70
N GLN A 119 -0.54 -24.02 10.97
CA GLN A 119 -1.72 -24.29 11.79
C GLN A 119 -1.60 -23.49 13.09
N GLY A 120 -2.72 -22.95 13.59
CA GLY A 120 -2.75 -22.21 14.87
C GLY A 120 -2.14 -20.80 14.83
N MET A 121 -1.95 -20.23 13.64
CA MET A 121 -1.44 -18.87 13.44
C MET A 121 -2.20 -18.18 12.32
N SER A 122 -2.58 -16.91 12.51
CA SER A 122 -3.21 -16.11 11.45
C SER A 122 -2.14 -15.46 10.57
N LEU A 123 -2.31 -15.57 9.25
CA LEU A 123 -1.50 -14.89 8.25
C LEU A 123 -2.34 -13.78 7.61
N VAL A 124 -1.82 -12.56 7.59
CA VAL A 124 -2.45 -11.41 6.94
C VAL A 124 -1.49 -10.89 5.88
N PHE A 125 -1.95 -10.83 4.64
CA PHE A 125 -1.21 -10.26 3.52
C PHE A 125 -1.89 -8.94 3.13
N SER A 126 -1.20 -7.82 3.27
CA SER A 126 -1.68 -6.51 2.82
C SER A 126 -0.86 -6.01 1.64
N GLY A 127 -1.48 -5.14 0.84
CA GLY A 127 -0.86 -4.58 -0.34
C GLY A 127 -1.68 -3.44 -0.93
N SER A 128 -1.02 -2.35 -1.26
CA SER A 128 -1.62 -1.17 -1.89
C SER A 128 -2.04 -1.43 -3.34
N ARG A 129 -1.29 -2.27 -4.08
CA ARG A 129 -1.54 -2.57 -5.50
C ARG A 129 -2.60 -3.65 -5.68
N ARG A 130 -3.86 -3.24 -5.75
CA ARG A 130 -5.03 -4.15 -5.88
C ARG A 130 -4.91 -5.13 -7.03
N HIS A 131 -4.44 -4.70 -8.20
CA HIS A 131 -4.30 -5.56 -9.38
C HIS A 131 -3.28 -6.69 -9.14
N LEU A 132 -2.12 -6.39 -8.56
CA LEU A 132 -1.12 -7.43 -8.24
C LEU A 132 -1.59 -8.38 -7.13
N MET A 133 -2.31 -7.85 -6.14
CA MET A 133 -2.94 -8.70 -5.12
C MET A 133 -3.99 -9.62 -5.74
N HIS A 134 -4.79 -9.12 -6.68
CA HIS A 134 -5.75 -9.93 -7.42
C HIS A 134 -5.05 -11.04 -8.24
N ASP A 135 -3.92 -10.72 -8.86
CA ASP A 135 -3.12 -11.68 -9.63
C ASP A 135 -2.51 -12.78 -8.76
N LEU A 136 -2.16 -12.47 -7.52
CA LEU A 136 -1.65 -13.46 -6.57
C LEU A 136 -2.75 -14.38 -6.03
N PHE A 137 -3.97 -13.90 -5.84
CA PHE A 137 -4.99 -14.59 -5.04
C PHE A 137 -6.27 -15.01 -5.78
N THR A 138 -6.64 -14.39 -6.90
CA THR A 138 -8.05 -14.44 -7.38
C THR A 138 -8.23 -15.15 -8.73
N HIS A 139 -7.40 -14.88 -9.74
CA HIS A 139 -7.62 -15.45 -11.07
C HIS A 139 -7.38 -16.97 -11.14
N ASP A 140 -7.90 -17.61 -12.18
CA ASP A 140 -7.63 -19.02 -12.45
C ASP A 140 -6.14 -19.26 -12.70
N GLY A 141 -5.52 -20.14 -11.91
CA GLY A 141 -4.07 -20.36 -11.92
C GLY A 141 -3.26 -19.44 -11.01
N ALA A 142 -3.90 -18.52 -10.26
CA ALA A 142 -3.20 -17.70 -9.28
C ALA A 142 -2.53 -18.57 -8.20
N PRO A 143 -1.27 -18.29 -7.82
CA PRO A 143 -0.47 -19.18 -6.99
C PRO A 143 -1.03 -19.37 -5.57
N LEU A 144 -1.76 -18.36 -5.07
CA LEU A 144 -2.34 -18.37 -3.72
C LEU A 144 -3.88 -18.48 -3.77
N LYS A 145 -4.44 -18.93 -4.89
CA LYS A 145 -5.89 -19.09 -5.02
C LYS A 145 -6.46 -19.98 -3.91
N GLY A 146 -7.49 -19.49 -3.24
CA GLY A 146 -8.21 -20.23 -2.18
C GLY A 146 -7.47 -20.37 -0.85
N THR A 147 -6.36 -19.66 -0.65
CA THR A 147 -5.57 -19.72 0.60
C THR A 147 -6.13 -18.88 1.74
N GLY A 148 -7.08 -17.97 1.47
CA GLY A 148 -7.63 -17.08 2.47
C GLY A 148 -8.83 -16.28 1.98
N MET A 149 -9.29 -15.37 2.85
CA MET A 149 -10.37 -14.43 2.55
C MET A 149 -9.78 -13.12 2.02
N LEU A 150 -10.24 -12.68 0.86
CA LEU A 150 -9.89 -11.37 0.32
C LEU A 150 -10.74 -10.29 0.99
N ILE A 151 -10.09 -9.31 1.60
CA ILE A 151 -10.74 -8.11 2.15
C ILE A 151 -10.30 -6.92 1.31
N ALA A 152 -11.21 -6.38 0.51
CA ALA A 152 -10.98 -5.12 -0.19
C ALA A 152 -11.36 -3.96 0.74
N LEU A 153 -10.42 -3.03 0.95
CA LEU A 153 -10.70 -1.79 1.66
C LEU A 153 -11.14 -0.73 0.65
N ASP A 154 -12.36 -0.27 0.81
CA ASP A 154 -12.93 0.85 0.08
C ASP A 154 -12.55 2.20 0.72
N LEU A 155 -12.89 3.29 0.03
CA LEU A 155 -12.77 4.63 0.59
C LEU A 155 -13.62 4.75 1.85
N ILE A 156 -13.16 5.60 2.78
CA ILE A 156 -13.95 5.94 3.97
C ILE A 156 -15.25 6.62 3.49
N ALA A 157 -16.38 6.23 4.09
CA ALA A 157 -17.67 6.78 3.72
C ALA A 157 -17.66 8.31 3.90
N ARG A 158 -18.28 9.04 2.97
CA ARG A 158 -18.28 10.51 2.94
C ARG A 158 -18.66 11.12 4.28
N ASP A 159 -19.77 10.66 4.86
CA ASP A 159 -20.29 11.17 6.14
C ASP A 159 -19.34 10.87 7.32
N GLU A 160 -18.62 9.76 7.28
CA GLU A 160 -17.62 9.42 8.30
C GLU A 160 -16.39 10.31 8.19
N MET A 161 -15.91 10.56 6.97
CA MET A 161 -14.78 11.45 6.74
C MET A 161 -15.12 12.91 7.06
N VAL A 162 -16.28 13.39 6.64
CA VAL A 162 -16.78 14.74 6.97
C VAL A 162 -16.84 14.93 8.48
N ARG A 163 -17.41 13.96 9.20
CA ARG A 163 -17.47 13.97 10.67
C ARG A 163 -16.08 13.96 11.30
N PHE A 164 -15.16 13.15 10.78
CA PHE A 164 -13.77 13.10 11.25
C PHE A 164 -13.09 14.47 11.09
N LEU A 165 -13.20 15.09 9.91
CA LEU A 165 -12.60 16.39 9.61
C LEU A 165 -13.14 17.50 10.52
N THR A 166 -14.46 17.61 10.66
CA THR A 166 -15.10 18.67 11.45
C THR A 166 -14.76 18.53 12.94
N GLN A 167 -14.78 17.31 13.49
CA GLN A 167 -14.38 17.04 14.87
C GLN A 167 -12.89 17.34 15.09
N ARG A 168 -12.01 16.91 14.18
CA ARG A 168 -10.57 17.11 14.31
C ARG A 168 -10.20 18.59 14.25
N ALA A 169 -10.79 19.32 13.31
CA ALA A 169 -10.60 20.75 13.14
C ALA A 169 -11.11 21.56 14.35
N GLY A 170 -12.30 21.23 14.85
CA GLY A 170 -12.85 21.84 16.07
C GLY A 170 -11.97 21.57 17.30
N GLY A 171 -11.53 20.32 17.49
CA GLY A 171 -10.62 19.95 18.58
C GLY A 171 -9.23 20.58 18.48
N ALA A 172 -8.80 20.97 17.29
CA ALA A 172 -7.54 21.69 17.04
C ALA A 172 -7.68 23.23 17.16
N GLY A 173 -8.88 23.75 17.43
CA GLY A 173 -9.12 25.18 17.65
C GLY A 173 -9.42 26.00 16.40
N LYS A 174 -9.50 25.38 15.21
CA LYS A 174 -9.89 26.04 13.95
C LYS A 174 -11.06 25.26 13.31
N PRO A 175 -12.31 25.49 13.74
CA PRO A 175 -13.46 24.72 13.24
C PRO A 175 -13.68 24.94 11.74
N MET A 176 -14.28 23.94 11.08
CA MET A 176 -14.80 23.99 9.71
C MET A 176 -16.28 23.61 9.70
N SER A 177 -17.05 24.09 8.73
CA SER A 177 -18.43 23.60 8.53
C SER A 177 -18.43 22.28 7.76
N ASP A 178 -19.54 21.54 7.83
CA ASP A 178 -19.73 20.32 7.05
C ASP A 178 -19.58 20.59 5.55
N GLY A 179 -20.12 21.70 5.03
CA GLY A 179 -19.97 22.08 3.62
C GLY A 179 -18.52 22.28 3.16
N VAL A 180 -17.65 22.83 4.02
CA VAL A 180 -16.21 22.97 3.71
C VAL A 180 -15.53 21.60 3.73
N ALA A 181 -15.85 20.76 4.72
CA ALA A 181 -15.31 19.39 4.82
C ALA A 181 -15.75 18.52 3.63
N GLU A 182 -16.99 18.69 3.19
CA GLU A 182 -17.57 18.05 2.01
C GLU A 182 -16.85 18.47 0.73
N SER A 183 -16.65 19.78 0.51
CA SER A 183 -15.90 20.27 -0.63
C SER A 183 -14.47 19.73 -0.66
N LEU A 184 -13.81 19.69 0.50
CA LEU A 184 -12.46 19.14 0.64
C LEU A 184 -12.43 17.63 0.33
N PHE A 185 -13.41 16.87 0.82
CA PHE A 185 -13.56 15.45 0.51
C PHE A 185 -13.70 15.22 -1.00
N ASP A 186 -14.57 16.00 -1.64
CA ASP A 186 -14.87 15.86 -3.06
C ASP A 186 -13.64 16.21 -3.92
N VAL A 187 -12.91 17.30 -3.61
CA VAL A 187 -11.67 17.68 -4.31
C VAL A 187 -10.54 16.67 -4.11
N ALA A 188 -10.50 16.00 -2.97
CA ALA A 188 -9.51 14.95 -2.68
C ALA A 188 -9.94 13.55 -3.14
N HIS A 189 -11.06 13.43 -3.87
CA HIS A 189 -11.64 12.17 -4.35
C HIS A 189 -11.91 11.15 -3.23
N GLY A 190 -12.12 11.62 -1.99
CA GLY A 190 -12.30 10.79 -0.81
C GLY A 190 -11.09 9.94 -0.41
N VAL A 191 -9.93 10.08 -1.08
CA VAL A 191 -8.71 9.31 -0.77
C VAL A 191 -8.18 9.78 0.58
N PRO A 192 -8.14 8.92 1.62
CA PRO A 192 -7.87 9.37 2.99
C PRO A 192 -6.54 10.11 3.17
N ASN A 193 -5.51 9.72 2.43
CA ASN A 193 -4.21 10.40 2.46
C ASN A 193 -4.30 11.82 1.87
N THR A 194 -4.89 11.98 0.69
CA THR A 194 -5.05 13.28 0.03
C THR A 194 -6.00 14.20 0.80
N VAL A 195 -7.10 13.66 1.32
CA VAL A 195 -8.03 14.39 2.20
C VAL A 195 -7.27 14.98 3.39
N GLN A 196 -6.47 14.17 4.07
CA GLN A 196 -5.70 14.63 5.23
C GLN A 196 -4.60 15.63 4.85
N LEU A 197 -3.93 15.44 3.69
CA LEU A 197 -2.94 16.38 3.20
C LEU A 197 -3.56 17.76 2.93
N PHE A 198 -4.67 17.81 2.19
CA PHE A 198 -5.37 19.06 1.90
C PHE A 198 -5.94 19.70 3.17
N ALA A 199 -6.51 18.91 4.07
CA ALA A 199 -7.02 19.41 5.36
C ALA A 199 -5.90 19.96 6.26
N PHE A 200 -4.73 19.34 6.26
CA PHE A 200 -3.56 19.82 7.00
C PHE A 200 -3.14 21.20 6.51
N TRP A 201 -2.96 21.37 5.20
CA TRP A 201 -2.55 22.66 4.65
C TRP A 201 -3.65 23.72 4.77
N ALA A 202 -4.92 23.34 4.61
CA ALA A 202 -6.05 24.23 4.88
C ALA A 202 -6.08 24.71 6.34
N TYR A 203 -5.75 23.83 7.29
CA TYR A 203 -5.60 24.19 8.70
C TYR A 203 -4.44 25.15 8.94
N GLN A 204 -3.31 25.00 8.24
CA GLN A 204 -2.18 25.94 8.35
C GLN A 204 -2.56 27.33 7.84
N GLU A 205 -3.27 27.40 6.71
CA GLU A 205 -3.69 28.64 6.04
C GLU A 205 -4.89 29.35 6.69
N ALA A 206 -5.62 28.65 7.53
CA ALA A 206 -6.72 29.20 8.30
C ALA A 206 -6.20 30.04 9.48
N ASP A 207 -6.82 31.20 9.74
CA ASP A 207 -6.57 31.95 10.97
C ASP A 207 -7.39 31.35 12.14
N ARG A 208 -8.68 31.68 12.21
CA ARG A 208 -9.59 31.24 13.27
C ARG A 208 -10.52 30.09 12.88
N ARG A 209 -10.78 29.92 11.58
CA ARG A 209 -11.67 28.89 11.04
C ARG A 209 -11.16 28.47 9.67
N ILE A 210 -11.40 27.21 9.31
CA ILE A 210 -11.12 26.73 7.96
C ILE A 210 -12.36 27.01 7.11
N ASP A 211 -12.21 27.90 6.14
CA ASP A 211 -13.19 28.27 5.14
C ASP A 211 -12.73 27.86 3.73
N ASP A 212 -13.56 28.10 2.72
CA ASP A 212 -13.26 27.70 1.34
C ASP A 212 -11.98 28.37 0.80
N GLU A 213 -11.67 29.60 1.25
CA GLU A 213 -10.45 30.29 0.84
C GLU A 213 -9.19 29.65 1.46
N ALA A 214 -9.24 29.30 2.76
CA ALA A 214 -8.16 28.57 3.42
C ALA A 214 -7.97 27.19 2.78
N VAL A 215 -9.05 26.50 2.38
CA VAL A 215 -8.97 25.25 1.63
C VAL A 215 -8.29 25.45 0.28
N ALA A 216 -8.70 26.45 -0.50
CA ALA A 216 -8.11 26.72 -1.80
C ALA A 216 -6.60 27.04 -1.70
N ARG A 217 -6.19 27.90 -0.74
CA ARG A 217 -4.77 28.19 -0.47
C ARG A 217 -4.03 26.95 0.04
N GLY A 218 -4.65 26.17 0.91
CA GLY A 218 -4.06 24.95 1.45
C GLY A 218 -3.79 23.92 0.36
N ILE A 219 -4.74 23.69 -0.54
CA ILE A 219 -4.56 22.83 -1.73
C ILE A 219 -3.47 23.42 -2.64
N ALA A 220 -3.36 24.76 -2.74
CA ALA A 220 -2.27 25.42 -3.45
C ALA A 220 -0.90 24.94 -2.96
N LEU A 221 -0.64 25.13 -1.67
CA LEU A 221 0.60 24.76 -1.01
C LEU A 221 0.84 23.24 -1.00
N ALA A 222 -0.20 22.45 -0.77
CA ALA A 222 -0.12 21.00 -0.77
C ALA A 222 0.42 20.45 -2.08
N VAL A 223 -0.11 20.97 -3.20
CA VAL A 223 0.30 20.60 -4.55
C VAL A 223 1.70 21.11 -4.85
N ASP A 224 2.01 22.37 -4.48
CA ASP A 224 3.33 22.95 -4.73
C ASP A 224 4.44 22.18 -3.99
N ALA A 225 4.14 21.67 -2.79
CA ALA A 225 5.07 20.86 -2.00
C ALA A 225 5.45 19.53 -2.67
N VAL A 226 4.58 18.96 -3.51
CA VAL A 226 4.82 17.69 -4.23
C VAL A 226 5.03 17.89 -5.72
N ALA A 227 4.93 19.12 -6.22
CA ALA A 227 4.99 19.44 -7.65
C ALA A 227 6.24 18.88 -8.36
N PRO A 228 7.46 18.85 -7.77
CA PRO A 228 8.61 18.24 -8.43
C PRO A 228 8.41 16.75 -8.74
N GLU A 229 7.79 15.99 -7.84
CA GLU A 229 7.51 14.56 -8.04
C GLU A 229 6.41 14.34 -9.09
N LEU A 230 5.40 15.22 -9.10
CA LEU A 230 4.33 15.21 -10.09
C LEU A 230 4.86 15.53 -11.50
N ALA A 231 5.78 16.50 -11.61
CA ALA A 231 6.41 16.86 -12.87
C ALA A 231 7.26 15.72 -13.45
N VAL A 232 8.02 15.01 -12.61
CA VAL A 232 8.75 13.80 -13.01
C VAL A 232 7.77 12.75 -13.52
N THR A 233 6.73 12.44 -12.75
CA THR A 233 5.68 11.48 -13.13
C THR A 233 5.08 11.82 -14.49
N PHE A 234 4.71 13.08 -14.73
CA PHE A 234 4.16 13.52 -16.00
C PHE A 234 5.16 13.43 -17.16
N SER A 235 6.44 13.73 -16.91
CA SER A 235 7.49 13.70 -17.93
C SER A 235 7.81 12.29 -18.43
N GLU A 236 7.59 11.27 -17.59
CA GLU A 236 7.79 9.85 -17.94
C GLU A 236 6.63 9.28 -18.78
N LEU A 237 5.49 9.99 -18.84
CA LEU A 237 4.35 9.59 -19.67
C LEU A 237 4.64 9.78 -21.16
N SER A 238 4.22 8.82 -21.97
CA SER A 238 4.17 9.01 -23.43
C SER A 238 3.21 10.14 -23.82
N SER A 239 3.40 10.74 -24.99
CA SER A 239 2.56 11.87 -25.43
C SER A 239 1.06 11.54 -25.48
N VAL A 240 0.68 10.27 -25.75
CA VAL A 240 -0.73 9.85 -25.70
C VAL A 240 -1.23 9.81 -24.25
N GLN A 241 -0.43 9.27 -23.33
CA GLN A 241 -0.79 9.23 -21.91
C GLN A 241 -0.90 10.62 -21.31
N GLN A 242 0.02 11.54 -21.65
CA GLN A 242 -0.06 12.95 -21.25
C GLN A 242 -1.38 13.58 -21.69
N ARG A 243 -1.78 13.42 -22.96
CA ARG A 243 -3.07 13.95 -23.44
C ARG A 243 -4.25 13.35 -22.71
N ILE A 244 -4.23 12.04 -22.45
CA ILE A 244 -5.30 11.37 -21.69
C ILE A 244 -5.40 11.94 -20.27
N VAL A 245 -4.30 12.06 -19.52
CA VAL A 245 -4.36 12.56 -18.13
C VAL A 245 -4.79 14.03 -18.05
N LEU A 246 -4.43 14.86 -19.04
CA LEU A 246 -4.90 16.25 -19.11
C LEU A 246 -6.42 16.31 -19.36
N VAL A 247 -6.96 15.48 -20.26
CA VAL A 247 -8.41 15.43 -20.48
C VAL A 247 -9.12 14.89 -19.24
N LEU A 248 -8.59 13.84 -18.59
CA LEU A 248 -9.15 13.31 -17.35
C LEU A 248 -9.16 14.35 -16.22
N ALA A 249 -8.11 15.17 -16.10
CA ALA A 249 -8.06 16.24 -15.10
C ALA A 249 -9.11 17.33 -15.35
N ARG A 250 -9.41 17.63 -16.62
CA ARG A 250 -10.36 18.69 -17.01
C ARG A 250 -11.81 18.25 -16.96
N GLU A 251 -12.10 17.07 -17.48
CA GLU A 251 -13.46 16.56 -17.68
C GLU A 251 -13.92 15.65 -16.53
N GLY A 252 -13.00 15.25 -15.66
CA GLY A 252 -13.24 14.26 -14.63
C GLY A 252 -13.33 12.85 -15.23
N ALA A 253 -14.21 12.03 -14.64
CA ALA A 253 -14.33 10.62 -15.03
C ALA A 253 -14.92 10.45 -16.45
N ILE A 254 -14.23 9.70 -17.32
CA ILE A 254 -14.64 9.42 -18.71
C ILE A 254 -15.19 8.00 -18.83
N ALA A 255 -16.51 7.88 -18.99
CA ALA A 255 -17.21 6.59 -19.11
C ALA A 255 -16.95 5.87 -20.44
N HIS A 256 -16.80 6.62 -21.54
CA HIS A 256 -16.70 6.08 -22.89
C HIS A 256 -15.41 6.51 -23.60
N PRO A 257 -14.23 6.04 -23.16
CA PRO A 257 -12.93 6.51 -23.66
C PRO A 257 -12.64 6.11 -25.12
N TYR A 258 -13.45 5.22 -25.70
CA TYR A 258 -13.25 4.70 -27.06
C TYR A 258 -14.21 5.29 -28.10
N GLU A 259 -15.12 6.16 -27.69
CA GLU A 259 -16.04 6.85 -28.60
C GLU A 259 -15.33 8.00 -29.35
N ALA A 260 -15.90 8.39 -30.50
CA ALA A 260 -15.29 9.38 -31.39
C ALA A 260 -14.97 10.72 -30.70
N SER A 261 -15.82 11.16 -29.76
CA SER A 261 -15.58 12.38 -28.96
C SER A 261 -14.34 12.26 -28.08
N SER A 262 -14.20 11.17 -27.34
CA SER A 262 -13.05 10.89 -26.48
C SER A 262 -11.77 10.70 -27.30
N LEU A 263 -11.84 9.97 -28.40
CA LEU A 263 -10.72 9.81 -29.35
C LEU A 263 -10.22 11.16 -29.88
N ALA A 264 -11.14 12.04 -30.27
CA ALA A 264 -10.82 13.39 -30.71
C ALA A 264 -10.19 14.23 -29.58
N ALA A 265 -10.75 14.20 -28.36
CA ALA A 265 -10.21 14.90 -27.20
C ALA A 265 -8.78 14.41 -26.84
N PHE A 266 -8.54 13.10 -26.94
CA PHE A 266 -7.21 12.52 -26.73
C PHE A 266 -6.27 12.73 -27.90
N GLY A 267 -6.73 13.22 -29.06
CA GLY A 267 -5.94 13.32 -30.29
C GLY A 267 -5.41 11.97 -30.74
N VAL A 268 -6.26 10.95 -30.79
CA VAL A 268 -5.93 9.58 -31.19
C VAL A 268 -6.97 9.06 -32.18
N GLU A 269 -6.54 8.46 -33.28
CA GLU A 269 -7.46 7.92 -34.30
C GLU A 269 -7.93 6.48 -34.00
N GLN A 270 -7.08 5.68 -33.35
CA GLN A 270 -7.31 4.25 -33.16
C GLN A 270 -7.65 3.91 -31.70
N PRO A 271 -8.81 3.28 -31.42
CA PRO A 271 -9.19 2.85 -30.07
C PRO A 271 -8.16 1.95 -29.38
N ALA A 272 -7.45 1.11 -30.15
CA ALA A 272 -6.42 0.22 -29.63
C ALA A 272 -5.26 0.97 -28.96
N THR A 273 -4.91 2.16 -29.48
CA THR A 273 -3.87 3.03 -28.90
C THR A 273 -4.32 3.57 -27.54
N VAL A 274 -5.57 4.02 -27.43
CA VAL A 274 -6.15 4.47 -26.14
C VAL A 274 -6.19 3.33 -25.14
N SER A 275 -6.64 2.13 -25.55
CA SER A 275 -6.70 0.96 -24.66
C SER A 275 -5.33 0.59 -24.10
N LYS A 276 -4.28 0.58 -24.93
CA LYS A 276 -2.91 0.34 -24.49
C LYS A 276 -2.41 1.42 -23.53
N ALA A 277 -2.72 2.69 -23.81
CA ALA A 277 -2.30 3.81 -22.96
C ALA A 277 -2.99 3.78 -21.58
N LEU A 278 -4.31 3.57 -21.54
CA LEU A 278 -5.09 3.44 -20.30
C LEU A 278 -4.62 2.26 -19.46
N ARG A 279 -4.38 1.10 -20.08
CA ARG A 279 -3.81 -0.06 -19.38
C ARG A 279 -2.45 0.27 -18.75
N ARG A 280 -1.57 0.98 -19.46
CA ARG A 280 -0.28 1.41 -18.89
C ARG A 280 -0.45 2.40 -17.76
N LEU A 281 -1.40 3.33 -17.86
CA LEU A 281 -1.72 4.26 -16.78
C LEU A 281 -2.26 3.55 -15.53
N GLU A 282 -3.04 2.48 -15.73
CA GLU A 282 -3.54 1.61 -14.65
C GLU A 282 -2.42 0.80 -14.00
N GLU A 283 -1.56 0.18 -14.79
CA GLU A 283 -0.36 -0.54 -14.31
C GLU A 283 0.59 0.39 -13.51
N SER A 284 0.67 1.66 -13.89
CA SER A 284 1.44 2.70 -13.21
C SER A 284 0.69 3.43 -12.09
N GLU A 285 -0.55 3.04 -11.78
CA GLU A 285 -1.38 3.62 -10.71
C GLU A 285 -1.69 5.13 -10.89
N ILE A 286 -1.69 5.62 -12.12
CA ILE A 286 -1.96 7.03 -12.46
C ILE A 286 -3.45 7.25 -12.75
N ALA A 287 -4.07 6.30 -13.46
CA ALA A 287 -5.50 6.32 -13.75
C ALA A 287 -6.11 4.93 -13.52
N TRP A 288 -7.39 4.86 -13.23
CA TRP A 288 -8.09 3.60 -12.97
C TRP A 288 -9.52 3.64 -13.49
N SER A 289 -10.07 2.46 -13.79
CA SER A 289 -11.45 2.31 -14.20
C SER A 289 -12.37 2.17 -12.98
N THR A 290 -13.44 2.96 -12.93
CA THR A 290 -14.49 2.89 -11.92
C THR A 290 -15.86 2.72 -12.56
N ALA A 291 -16.91 2.55 -11.76
CA ALA A 291 -18.29 2.54 -12.25
C ALA A 291 -18.69 3.84 -12.99
N ARG A 292 -17.98 4.95 -12.74
CA ARG A 292 -18.20 6.25 -13.41
C ARG A 292 -17.35 6.43 -14.67
N GLY A 293 -16.43 5.50 -14.94
CA GLY A 293 -15.45 5.60 -16.01
C GLY A 293 -14.01 5.70 -15.52
N TRP A 294 -13.10 6.01 -16.45
CA TRP A 294 -11.70 6.23 -16.17
C TRP A 294 -11.49 7.58 -15.48
N GLN A 295 -10.70 7.61 -14.42
CA GLN A 295 -10.37 8.85 -13.70
C GLN A 295 -8.93 8.80 -13.16
N LEU A 296 -8.39 9.95 -12.75
CA LEU A 296 -7.09 10.02 -12.08
C LEU A 296 -7.19 9.43 -10.67
N VAL A 297 -6.12 8.76 -10.25
CA VAL A 297 -6.01 8.17 -8.91
C VAL A 297 -5.63 9.24 -7.88
N ASN A 298 -4.72 10.14 -8.24
CA ASN A 298 -4.16 11.14 -7.33
C ASN A 298 -4.78 12.53 -7.59
N ALA A 299 -5.63 12.98 -6.66
CA ALA A 299 -6.23 14.31 -6.75
C ALA A 299 -5.20 15.45 -6.67
N ALA A 300 -4.04 15.29 -6.01
CA ALA A 300 -2.97 16.30 -6.08
C ALA A 300 -2.35 16.40 -7.48
N PHE A 301 -2.24 15.27 -8.20
CA PHE A 301 -1.79 15.26 -9.58
C PHE A 301 -2.79 15.97 -10.49
N GLU A 302 -4.09 15.71 -10.32
CA GLU A 302 -5.15 16.43 -11.02
C GLU A 302 -5.09 17.95 -10.78
N GLN A 303 -4.99 18.37 -9.52
CA GLN A 303 -4.90 19.78 -9.16
C GLN A 303 -3.64 20.45 -9.73
N TRP A 304 -2.54 19.72 -9.86
CA TRP A 304 -1.32 20.20 -10.51
C TRP A 304 -1.51 20.39 -12.02
N LEU A 305 -2.09 19.39 -12.71
CA LEU A 305 -2.37 19.46 -14.15
C LEU A 305 -3.31 20.62 -14.50
N LEU A 306 -4.30 20.93 -13.65
CA LEU A 306 -5.22 22.06 -13.83
C LEU A 306 -4.59 23.46 -13.62
N ARG A 307 -3.35 23.53 -13.11
CA ARG A 307 -2.61 24.78 -12.91
C ARG A 307 -1.63 25.08 -14.03
N ASP A 308 -0.87 24.07 -14.45
CA ASP A 308 0.21 24.24 -15.45
C ASP A 308 -0.30 24.51 -16.89
N GLU A 309 -1.61 24.44 -17.10
CA GLU A 309 -2.27 24.82 -18.35
C GLU A 309 -2.78 26.26 -18.39
N ARG A 310 -2.63 27.02 -17.30
CA ARG A 310 -2.95 28.45 -17.22
C ARG A 310 -1.71 29.32 -17.43
#